data_AF-A0A967SSH1-F1
#
_entry.id   AF-A0A967SSH1-F1
#
_cell.length_a   1.000
_cell.length_b   1.000
_cell.length_c   1.000
_cell.angle_alpha   90.00
_cell.angle_beta   90.00
_cell.angle_gamma   90.00
#
_symmetry.space_group_name_H-M   'P 1'
#
loop_
_entity.id
_entity.type
_entity.pdbx_description
1 polymer ?
#
loop_
_entity_poly.entity_id
_entity_poly.type
_entity_poly.pdbx_seq_one_letter_code
_entity_poly.pdbx_strand_id
1 'polypeptide(L)'
;YLNGHSDVVGGMVVTSNDEVAEELRFMQKATGGVPGPVDCWLVLRGTKTLPVRMEAHNRNGRRIAGFLAEHPKVEQVHYPGLESHPQHELAARQMSGFTGMLSMELGSAERAKRVVESTRVFALAESLGGVESLIGHPALQTHAAVAPERRAAMGITDGLVRLSVGIEDVDDLMEDLDEALASA
;
A
#
# COMPACT_ATOMS: atom_id res chain seq x y z
N TYR A 1 -3.85 -1.69 7.34
CA TYR A 1 -3.85 -0.55 8.30
C TYR A 1 -4.61 -0.79 9.60
N LEU A 2 -5.94 -1.06 9.59
CA LEU A 2 -6.73 -1.15 10.84
C LEU A 2 -6.18 -2.16 11.85
N ASN A 3 -6.06 -3.43 11.45
CA ASN A 3 -5.26 -4.41 12.20
C ASN A 3 -3.78 -3.98 12.16
N GLY A 4 -3.19 -3.96 10.96
CA GLY A 4 -1.86 -3.39 10.72
C GLY A 4 -0.70 -4.20 11.29
N HIS A 5 -0.89 -5.49 11.58
CA HIS A 5 0.13 -6.41 12.07
C HIS A 5 0.23 -7.67 11.19
N SER A 6 -0.43 -7.65 10.02
CA SER A 6 -0.40 -8.72 9.01
C SER A 6 -0.72 -10.11 9.52
N ASP A 7 -1.56 -10.18 10.55
CA ASP A 7 -1.96 -11.40 11.26
C ASP A 7 -3.49 -11.63 11.25
N VAL A 8 -4.25 -10.78 10.54
CA VAL A 8 -5.70 -10.90 10.38
C VAL A 8 -6.13 -10.60 8.95
N VAL A 9 -6.98 -11.46 8.40
CA VAL A 9 -7.78 -11.17 7.20
C VAL A 9 -9.22 -10.90 7.64
N GLY A 10 -9.80 -9.79 7.17
CA GLY A 10 -11.16 -9.42 7.54
C GLY A 10 -11.69 -8.22 6.76
N GLY A 11 -12.98 -7.97 6.89
CA GLY A 11 -13.67 -6.85 6.24
C GLY A 11 -14.48 -6.03 7.24
N MET A 12 -14.75 -4.78 6.89
CA MET A 12 -15.61 -3.87 7.66
C MET A 12 -16.49 -3.08 6.70
N VAL A 13 -17.77 -2.98 7.03
CA VAL A 13 -18.74 -2.12 6.33
C VAL A 13 -19.37 -1.21 7.37
N VAL A 14 -19.41 0.10 7.10
CA VAL A 14 -19.99 1.11 7.98
C VAL A 14 -20.94 1.96 7.15
N THR A 15 -22.14 2.22 7.68
CA THR A 15 -23.16 3.07 7.05
C THR A 15 -23.77 3.99 8.11
N SER A 16 -24.21 5.17 7.67
CA SER A 16 -25.00 6.11 8.49
C SER A 16 -26.50 5.99 8.25
N ASN A 17 -26.94 5.05 7.41
CA ASN A 17 -28.34 4.79 7.11
C ASN A 17 -28.79 3.51 7.83
N ASP A 18 -29.80 3.63 8.69
CA ASP A 18 -30.31 2.54 9.53
C ASP A 18 -30.97 1.43 8.72
N GLU A 19 -31.68 1.75 7.64
CA GLU A 19 -32.31 0.76 6.75
C GLU A 19 -31.22 -0.12 6.10
N VAL A 20 -30.15 0.52 5.59
CA VAL A 20 -29.01 -0.20 5.02
C VAL A 20 -28.29 -1.03 6.10
N ALA A 21 -28.19 -0.52 7.33
CA ALA A 21 -27.57 -1.26 8.43
C ALA A 21 -28.35 -2.52 8.79
N GLU A 22 -29.68 -2.48 8.76
CA GLU A 22 -30.55 -3.63 8.99
C GLU A 22 -30.40 -4.69 7.89
N GLU A 23 -30.42 -4.27 6.62
CA GLU A 23 -30.20 -5.17 5.48
C GLU A 23 -28.82 -5.86 5.55
N LEU A 24 -27.76 -5.09 5.81
CA LEU A 24 -26.41 -5.63 5.98
C LEU A 24 -26.32 -6.64 7.13
N ARG A 25 -26.97 -6.35 8.27
CA ARG A 25 -27.01 -7.25 9.42
C ARG A 25 -27.75 -8.55 9.09
N PHE A 26 -28.87 -8.45 8.38
CA PHE A 26 -29.61 -9.62 7.91
C PHE A 26 -28.74 -10.48 7.01
N MET A 27 -28.07 -9.88 6.03
CA MET A 27 -27.17 -10.60 5.11
C MET A 27 -26.00 -11.25 5.82
N GLN A 28 -25.34 -10.54 6.75
CA GLN A 28 -24.25 -11.10 7.56
C GLN A 28 -24.71 -12.34 8.35
N LYS A 29 -25.89 -12.26 8.99
CA LYS A 29 -26.49 -13.38 9.72
C LYS A 29 -26.85 -14.55 8.80
N ALA A 30 -27.45 -14.28 7.65
CA ALA A 30 -27.95 -15.31 6.73
C ALA A 30 -26.83 -16.03 5.99
N THR A 31 -25.77 -15.33 5.61
CA THR A 31 -24.62 -15.88 4.87
C THR A 31 -23.56 -16.49 5.78
N GLY A 32 -23.54 -16.12 7.06
CA GLY A 32 -22.53 -16.57 8.01
C GLY A 32 -21.15 -15.94 7.79
N GLY A 33 -21.04 -14.88 6.98
CA GLY A 33 -19.80 -14.12 6.77
C GLY A 33 -19.41 -13.25 7.98
N VAL A 34 -19.18 -13.89 9.12
CA VAL A 34 -18.78 -13.24 10.39
C VAL A 34 -17.31 -13.53 10.70
N PRO A 35 -16.55 -12.52 11.19
CA PRO A 35 -15.17 -12.74 11.61
C PRO A 35 -15.09 -13.59 12.89
N GLY A 36 -13.97 -14.29 13.08
CA GLY A 36 -13.68 -14.99 14.32
C GLY A 36 -13.55 -14.00 15.49
N PRO A 37 -14.01 -14.34 16.73
CA PRO A 37 -13.88 -13.44 17.88
C PRO A 37 -12.42 -13.07 18.22
N VAL A 38 -11.48 -13.98 17.97
CA VAL A 38 -10.04 -13.72 18.15
C VAL A 38 -9.54 -12.71 17.12
N ASP A 39 -9.96 -12.83 15.86
CA ASP A 39 -9.62 -11.89 14.79
C ASP A 39 -10.16 -10.49 15.11
N CYS A 40 -11.40 -10.39 15.60
CA CYS A 40 -11.98 -9.15 16.10
C CYS A 40 -11.14 -8.53 17.22
N TRP A 41 -10.68 -9.36 18.16
CA TRP A 41 -9.83 -8.90 19.25
C TRP A 41 -8.45 -8.42 18.75
N LEU A 42 -7.83 -9.12 17.79
CA LEU A 42 -6.57 -8.71 17.17
C LEU A 42 -6.71 -7.38 16.39
N VAL A 43 -7.82 -7.19 15.65
CA VAL A 43 -8.12 -5.90 15.02
C VAL A 43 -8.27 -4.80 16.07
N LEU A 44 -9.04 -5.03 17.14
CA LEU A 44 -9.21 -4.08 18.23
C LEU A 44 -7.91 -3.78 18.99
N ARG A 45 -6.99 -4.75 19.07
CA ARG A 45 -5.64 -4.54 19.58
C ARG A 45 -4.86 -3.62 18.65
N GLY A 46 -4.91 -3.87 17.34
CA GLY A 46 -4.23 -3.08 16.32
C GLY A 46 -4.71 -1.63 16.20
N THR A 47 -6.01 -1.37 16.38
CA THR A 47 -6.57 -0.01 16.28
C THR A 47 -6.06 0.93 17.36
N LYS A 48 -5.64 0.41 18.52
CA LYS A 48 -5.05 1.21 19.61
C LYS A 48 -3.74 1.90 19.21
N THR A 49 -3.00 1.32 18.27
CA THR A 49 -1.75 1.91 17.74
C THR A 49 -1.94 2.53 16.36
N LEU A 50 -3.16 2.56 15.83
CA LEU A 50 -3.42 3.10 14.49
C LEU A 50 -2.93 4.55 14.33
N PRO A 51 -3.21 5.50 15.25
CA PRO A 51 -2.79 6.89 15.06
C PRO A 51 -1.26 7.03 14.94
N VAL A 52 -0.52 6.38 15.84
CA VAL A 52 0.95 6.45 15.86
C VAL A 52 1.58 5.72 14.67
N ARG A 53 1.00 4.61 14.21
CA ARG A 53 1.46 3.91 13.01
C ARG A 53 1.19 4.73 11.76
N MET A 54 0.01 5.33 11.63
CA MET A 54 -0.34 6.15 10.47
C MET A 54 0.53 7.40 10.35
N GLU A 55 0.90 8.02 11.48
CA GLU A 55 1.87 9.13 11.49
C GLU A 55 3.24 8.69 10.94
N ALA A 56 3.74 7.55 11.41
CA ALA A 56 5.00 6.99 10.93
C ALA A 56 4.94 6.61 9.43
N HIS A 57 3.91 5.88 8.99
CA HIS A 57 3.70 5.54 7.58
C HIS A 57 3.64 6.78 6.69
N ASN A 58 2.92 7.81 7.12
CA ASN A 58 2.77 9.03 6.35
C ASN A 58 4.07 9.84 6.27
N ARG A 59 4.84 9.92 7.37
CA ARG A 59 6.16 10.54 7.38
C ARG A 59 7.13 9.79 6.46
N ASN A 60 7.21 8.46 6.60
CA ASN A 60 8.11 7.63 5.81
C ASN A 60 7.71 7.64 4.32
N GLY A 61 6.42 7.50 4.02
CA GLY A 61 5.88 7.56 2.66
C GLY A 61 6.22 8.87 1.94
N ARG A 62 6.11 10.02 2.61
CA ARG A 62 6.51 11.32 2.05
C ARG A 62 8.00 11.39 1.73
N ARG A 63 8.86 10.95 2.66
CA ARG A 63 10.31 10.98 2.48
C ARG A 63 10.76 10.06 1.33
N ILE A 64 10.24 8.83 1.30
CA ILE A 64 10.54 7.87 0.23
C ILE A 64 10.02 8.35 -1.11
N ALA A 65 8.80 8.90 -1.17
CA ALA A 65 8.25 9.44 -2.42
C ALA A 65 9.11 10.59 -2.97
N GLY A 66 9.57 11.50 -2.10
CA GLY A 66 10.48 12.59 -2.50
C GLY A 66 11.81 12.07 -3.01
N PHE A 67 12.44 11.15 -2.27
CA PHE A 67 13.69 10.49 -2.68
C PHE A 67 13.55 9.81 -4.05
N LEU A 68 12.52 9.00 -4.26
CA LEU A 68 12.30 8.29 -5.52
C LEU A 68 11.95 9.22 -6.68
N ALA A 69 11.27 10.34 -6.42
CA ALA A 69 10.92 11.31 -7.46
C ALA A 69 12.15 12.03 -8.04
N GLU A 70 13.24 12.11 -7.28
CA GLU A 70 14.52 12.69 -7.71
C GLU A 70 15.52 11.63 -8.21
N HIS A 71 15.21 10.35 -8.06
CA HIS A 71 16.15 9.27 -8.35
C HIS A 71 16.26 9.01 -9.87
N PRO A 72 17.47 9.02 -10.47
CA PRO A 72 17.66 8.99 -11.94
C PRO A 72 17.23 7.69 -12.62
N LYS A 73 17.08 6.60 -11.85
CA LYS A 73 16.57 5.31 -12.37
C LYS A 73 15.05 5.15 -12.27
N VAL A 74 14.33 6.10 -11.68
CA VAL A 74 12.87 6.06 -11.54
C VAL A 74 12.26 7.00 -12.58
N GLU A 75 11.35 6.49 -13.40
CA GLU A 75 10.73 7.29 -14.47
C GLU A 75 9.58 8.16 -13.93
N GLN A 76 8.81 7.61 -13.00
CA GLN A 76 7.67 8.29 -12.41
C GLN A 76 7.37 7.73 -11.02
N VAL A 77 6.88 8.60 -10.13
CA VAL A 77 6.32 8.21 -8.83
C VAL A 77 4.86 8.61 -8.75
N HIS A 78 4.01 7.68 -8.33
CA HIS A 78 2.60 7.91 -8.05
C HIS A 78 2.40 7.97 -6.54
N TYR A 79 2.33 9.18 -6.01
CA TYR A 79 2.04 9.43 -4.61
C TYR A 79 1.24 10.73 -4.45
N PRO A 80 0.03 10.71 -3.85
CA PRO A 80 -0.79 11.91 -3.70
C PRO A 80 -0.14 13.04 -2.90
N GLY A 81 0.89 12.74 -2.10
CA GLY A 81 1.63 13.72 -1.33
C GLY A 81 2.69 14.50 -2.11
N LEU A 82 3.01 14.12 -3.36
CA LEU A 82 3.89 14.89 -4.23
C LEU A 82 3.10 16.01 -4.92
N GLU A 83 3.66 17.22 -4.97
CA GLU A 83 3.03 18.37 -5.66
C GLU A 83 2.84 18.11 -7.16
N SER A 84 3.71 17.28 -7.76
CA SER A 84 3.61 16.84 -9.15
C SER A 84 2.44 15.88 -9.42
N HIS A 85 1.81 15.33 -8.38
CA HIS A 85 0.69 14.42 -8.54
C HIS A 85 -0.56 15.21 -9.00
N PRO A 86 -1.27 14.75 -10.06
CA PRO A 86 -2.36 15.53 -10.69
C PRO A 86 -3.54 15.83 -9.75
N GLN A 87 -3.68 15.07 -8.67
CA GLN A 87 -4.74 15.21 -7.67
C GLN A 87 -4.22 15.62 -6.30
N HIS A 88 -3.00 16.17 -6.21
CA HIS A 88 -2.39 16.60 -4.95
C HIS A 88 -3.31 17.55 -4.16
N GLU A 89 -3.79 18.62 -4.80
CA GLU A 89 -4.69 19.59 -4.16
C GLU A 89 -6.01 18.99 -3.67
N LEU A 90 -6.56 18.02 -4.42
CA LEU A 90 -7.75 17.30 -3.99
C LEU A 90 -7.46 16.44 -2.76
N ALA A 91 -6.37 15.67 -2.79
CA ALA A 91 -5.94 14.85 -1.67
C ALA A 91 -5.71 15.71 -0.42
N ALA A 92 -4.98 16.82 -0.54
CA ALA A 92 -4.71 17.75 0.56
C ALA A 92 -5.98 18.36 1.16
N ARG A 93 -7.02 18.60 0.35
CA ARG A 93 -8.31 19.13 0.84
C ARG A 93 -9.14 18.12 1.62
N GLN A 94 -9.08 16.84 1.27
CA GLN A 94 -9.98 15.82 1.82
C GLN A 94 -9.32 14.79 2.75
N MET A 95 -7.98 14.76 2.82
CA MET A 95 -7.20 13.81 3.61
C MET A 95 -6.34 14.55 4.63
N SER A 96 -6.15 13.96 5.81
CA SER A 96 -5.24 14.47 6.84
C SER A 96 -3.78 13.98 6.68
N GLY A 97 -3.51 13.17 5.66
CA GLY A 97 -2.23 12.56 5.35
C GLY A 97 -2.33 11.68 4.10
N PHE A 98 -1.20 11.25 3.56
CA PHE A 98 -1.12 10.53 2.28
C PHE A 98 -0.67 9.06 2.43
N THR A 99 -0.56 8.56 3.67
CA THR A 99 -0.18 7.18 4.01
C THR A 99 1.22 6.77 3.53
N GLY A 100 1.56 5.48 3.69
CA GLY A 100 2.79 4.86 3.18
C GLY A 100 2.60 4.14 1.83
N MET A 101 1.45 4.30 1.17
CA MET A 101 1.20 3.67 -0.12
C MET A 101 1.69 4.55 -1.26
N LEU A 102 2.61 4.04 -2.07
CA LEU A 102 3.03 4.67 -3.33
C LEU A 102 3.44 3.63 -4.36
N SER A 103 3.60 4.04 -5.60
CA SER A 103 4.18 3.20 -6.65
C SER A 103 5.16 3.98 -7.51
N MET A 104 6.07 3.27 -8.16
CA MET A 104 7.07 3.83 -9.06
C MET A 104 7.13 3.07 -10.37
N GLU A 105 7.45 3.77 -11.44
CA GLU A 105 7.66 3.23 -12.78
C GLU A 105 9.14 3.05 -13.08
N LEU A 106 9.52 1.84 -13.51
CA LEU A 106 10.89 1.46 -13.84
C LEU A 106 11.09 1.12 -15.33
N GLY A 107 10.07 1.38 -16.17
CA GLY A 107 10.13 1.27 -17.62
C GLY A 107 10.09 -0.16 -18.20
N SER A 108 10.54 -1.18 -17.47
CA SER A 108 10.46 -2.58 -17.93
C SER A 108 10.19 -3.61 -16.84
N ALA A 109 9.59 -4.73 -17.24
CA ALA A 109 9.31 -5.88 -16.39
C ALA A 109 10.59 -6.46 -15.75
N GLU A 110 11.67 -6.53 -16.52
CA GLU A 110 12.95 -7.09 -16.07
C GLU A 110 13.60 -6.20 -15.00
N ARG A 111 13.45 -4.87 -15.12
CA ARG A 111 13.94 -3.93 -14.10
C ARG A 111 13.08 -3.99 -12.86
N ALA A 112 11.75 -3.95 -13.02
CA ALA A 112 10.81 -4.11 -11.92
C ALA A 112 11.09 -5.39 -11.13
N LYS A 113 11.17 -6.53 -11.81
CA LYS A 113 11.48 -7.82 -11.21
C LYS A 113 12.81 -7.80 -10.45
N ARG A 114 13.89 -7.30 -11.06
CA ARG A 114 15.20 -7.23 -10.41
C ARG A 114 15.18 -6.39 -9.13
N VAL A 115 14.54 -5.23 -9.15
CA VAL A 115 14.44 -4.36 -7.97
C VAL A 115 13.70 -5.07 -6.85
N VAL A 116 12.51 -5.62 -7.13
CA VAL A 116 11.69 -6.24 -6.07
C VAL A 116 12.30 -7.52 -5.49
N GLU A 117 13.20 -8.19 -6.22
CA GLU A 117 13.95 -9.36 -5.74
C GLU A 117 15.25 -8.99 -5.01
N SER A 118 15.71 -7.72 -5.08
CA SER A 118 17.01 -7.29 -4.54
C SER A 118 16.93 -6.60 -3.18
N THR A 119 15.75 -6.15 -2.77
CA THR A 119 15.56 -5.52 -1.45
C THR A 119 15.76 -6.50 -0.30
N ARG A 120 16.25 -6.00 0.83
CA ARG A 120 16.55 -6.76 2.05
C ARG A 120 15.67 -6.37 3.21
N VAL A 121 15.27 -5.10 3.28
CA VAL A 121 14.38 -4.57 4.31
C VAL A 121 12.93 -4.68 3.82
N PHE A 122 12.65 -4.27 2.58
CA PHE A 122 11.34 -4.50 1.98
C PHE A 122 11.15 -5.99 1.69
N ALA A 123 10.08 -6.58 2.24
CA ALA A 123 9.71 -7.95 1.92
C ALA A 123 8.89 -8.00 0.61
N LEU A 124 9.30 -8.87 -0.32
CA LEU A 124 8.53 -9.15 -1.53
C LEU A 124 7.27 -9.95 -1.18
N ALA A 125 6.13 -9.28 -1.05
CA ALA A 125 4.87 -9.92 -0.68
C ALA A 125 3.63 -9.14 -1.14
N GLU A 126 2.50 -9.85 -1.20
CA GLU A 126 1.18 -9.26 -1.35
C GLU A 126 0.68 -8.67 -0.01
N SER A 127 -0.52 -8.08 0.01
CA SER A 127 -1.07 -7.28 1.13
C SER A 127 -0.48 -5.86 1.24
N LEU A 128 -0.85 -5.11 2.27
CA LEU A 128 -0.40 -3.74 2.57
C LEU A 128 -0.77 -3.25 3.97
N GLY A 129 -0.09 -2.20 4.42
CA GLY A 129 -0.41 -1.42 5.62
C GLY A 129 -0.24 -2.17 6.94
N GLY A 130 0.64 -3.18 6.94
CA GLY A 130 1.28 -3.74 8.13
C GLY A 130 2.34 -2.79 8.69
N VAL A 131 3.01 -3.17 9.78
CA VAL A 131 4.12 -2.37 10.35
C VAL A 131 5.40 -2.53 9.54
N GLU A 132 5.54 -3.67 8.89
CA GLU A 132 6.60 -4.04 7.98
C GLU A 132 6.42 -3.45 6.58
N SER A 133 7.54 -3.09 5.96
CA SER A 133 7.62 -2.58 4.61
C SER A 133 7.50 -3.71 3.58
N LEU A 134 6.56 -3.56 2.65
CA LEU A 134 6.32 -4.52 1.57
C LEU A 134 6.57 -3.91 0.20
N ILE A 135 7.17 -4.66 -0.69
CA ILE A 135 7.37 -4.33 -2.11
C ILE A 135 6.69 -5.39 -2.97
N GLY A 136 6.15 -4.99 -4.11
CA GLY A 136 5.53 -5.94 -5.04
C GLY A 136 5.48 -5.43 -6.47
N HIS A 137 5.32 -6.38 -7.39
CA HIS A 137 5.18 -6.13 -8.82
C HIS A 137 3.74 -6.47 -9.26
N PRO A 138 2.84 -5.48 -9.37
CA PRO A 138 1.40 -5.72 -9.54
C PRO A 138 1.05 -6.59 -10.75
N ALA A 139 1.73 -6.43 -11.88
CA ALA A 139 1.46 -7.18 -13.10
C ALA A 139 1.70 -8.69 -12.96
N LEU A 140 2.59 -9.12 -12.06
CA LEU A 140 2.91 -10.54 -11.80
C LEU A 140 2.29 -11.07 -10.50
N GLN A 141 1.65 -10.22 -9.69
CA GLN A 141 1.12 -10.58 -8.37
C GLN A 141 -0.35 -10.13 -8.24
N THR A 142 -0.60 -9.06 -7.48
CA THR A 142 -1.94 -8.57 -7.12
C THR A 142 -2.92 -8.34 -8.29
N HIS A 143 -2.42 -8.11 -9.50
CA HIS A 143 -3.22 -7.90 -10.70
C HIS A 143 -2.94 -8.92 -11.80
N ALA A 144 -2.23 -10.02 -11.51
CA ALA A 144 -1.89 -11.07 -12.47
C ALA A 144 -3.13 -11.68 -13.16
N ALA A 145 -4.26 -11.76 -12.44
CA ALA A 145 -5.53 -12.27 -12.96
C ALA A 145 -6.25 -11.32 -13.93
N VAL A 146 -5.83 -10.05 -14.03
CA VAL A 146 -6.42 -9.06 -14.95
C VAL A 146 -5.72 -9.15 -16.30
N ALA A 147 -6.49 -9.25 -17.39
CA ALA A 147 -5.92 -9.33 -18.75
C ALA A 147 -4.99 -8.13 -19.08
N PRO A 148 -3.90 -8.32 -19.85
CA PRO A 148 -2.91 -7.28 -20.11
C PRO A 148 -3.48 -5.96 -20.63
N GLU A 149 -4.45 -6.02 -21.55
CA GLU A 149 -5.08 -4.83 -22.14
C GLU A 149 -5.88 -4.05 -21.10
N ARG A 150 -6.49 -4.76 -20.14
CA ARG A 150 -7.24 -4.15 -19.03
C ARG A 150 -6.30 -3.56 -17.98
N ARG A 151 -5.15 -4.19 -17.71
CA ARG A 151 -4.12 -3.62 -16.82
C ARG A 151 -3.56 -2.33 -17.39
N ALA A 152 -3.20 -2.33 -18.68
CA ALA A 152 -2.72 -1.14 -19.37
C ALA A 152 -3.74 0.01 -19.32
N ALA A 153 -5.03 -0.28 -19.53
CA ALA A 153 -6.10 0.72 -19.43
C ALA A 153 -6.29 1.29 -18.00
N MET A 154 -5.85 0.57 -16.96
CA MET A 154 -5.84 1.03 -15.57
C MET A 154 -4.56 1.81 -15.21
N GLY A 155 -3.60 1.94 -16.14
CA GLY A 155 -2.29 2.51 -15.86
C GLY A 155 -1.35 1.56 -15.10
N ILE A 156 -1.63 0.25 -15.12
CA ILE A 156 -0.76 -0.77 -14.52
C ILE A 156 0.16 -1.29 -15.61
N THR A 157 1.36 -0.72 -15.69
CA THR A 157 2.40 -1.16 -16.63
C THR A 157 3.12 -2.41 -16.10
N ASP A 158 3.89 -3.05 -16.96
CA ASP A 158 4.80 -4.12 -16.53
C ASP A 158 6.04 -3.57 -15.80
N GLY A 159 6.32 -2.26 -15.86
CA GLY A 159 7.39 -1.60 -15.11
C GLY A 159 6.98 -1.12 -13.72
N LEU A 160 5.70 -1.24 -13.37
CA LEU A 160 5.15 -0.71 -12.12
C LEU A 160 5.59 -1.55 -10.92
N VAL A 161 6.13 -0.87 -9.91
CA VAL A 161 6.46 -1.41 -8.59
C VAL A 161 5.65 -0.68 -7.53
N ARG A 162 5.00 -1.42 -6.64
CA ARG A 162 4.18 -0.89 -5.54
C ARG A 162 4.89 -1.06 -4.21
N LEU A 163 4.92 -0.01 -3.41
CA LEU A 163 5.43 -0.02 -2.04
C LEU A 163 4.28 0.19 -1.04
N SER A 164 4.30 -0.63 0.01
CA SER A 164 3.60 -0.38 1.26
C SER A 164 4.66 -0.08 2.31
N VAL A 165 4.99 1.20 2.46
CA VAL A 165 6.04 1.67 3.37
C VAL A 165 5.58 1.49 4.81
N GLY A 166 6.38 0.77 5.59
CA GLY A 166 6.19 0.43 6.99
C GLY A 166 6.56 1.57 7.95
N ILE A 167 6.93 1.19 9.17
CA ILE A 167 7.30 2.11 10.27
C ILE A 167 8.77 1.97 10.71
N GLU A 168 9.60 1.29 9.91
CA GLU A 168 11.05 1.18 10.10
C GLU A 168 11.74 2.56 10.07
N ASP A 169 13.04 2.57 10.35
CA ASP A 169 13.85 3.75 10.08
C ASP A 169 13.83 4.02 8.57
N VAL A 170 13.51 5.26 8.21
CA VAL A 170 13.30 5.63 6.82
C VAL A 170 14.62 5.76 6.06
N ASP A 171 15.73 6.00 6.76
CA ASP A 171 17.04 6.04 6.12
C ASP A 171 17.45 4.62 5.68
N ASP A 172 17.20 3.60 6.51
CA ASP A 172 17.39 2.18 6.14
C ASP A 172 16.53 1.79 4.92
N LEU A 173 15.28 2.27 4.86
CA LEU A 173 14.37 2.00 3.74
C LEU A 173 14.83 2.68 2.44
N MET A 174 15.35 3.90 2.52
CA MET A 174 15.87 4.59 1.34
C MET A 174 17.17 3.96 0.85
N GLU A 175 18.07 3.57 1.76
CA GLU A 175 19.31 2.85 1.42
C GLU A 175 19.01 1.51 0.73
N ASP A 176 18.08 0.72 1.27
CA ASP A 176 17.67 -0.56 0.67
C ASP A 176 17.11 -0.39 -0.75
N LEU A 177 16.32 0.66 -0.98
CA LEU A 177 15.79 0.99 -2.31
C LEU A 177 16.89 1.50 -3.26
N ASP A 178 17.81 2.34 -2.77
CA ASP A 178 18.93 2.85 -3.56
C ASP A 178 19.84 1.71 -4.05
N GLU A 179 20.21 0.80 -3.15
CA GLU A 179 21.00 -0.39 -3.49
C GLU A 179 20.29 -1.27 -4.52
N ALA A 180 19.00 -1.57 -4.31
CA ALA A 180 18.21 -2.39 -5.22
C ALA A 180 18.04 -1.73 -6.60
N LEU A 181 17.85 -0.41 -6.64
CA LEU A 181 17.80 0.36 -7.88
C LEU A 181 19.16 0.37 -8.57
N ALA A 182 20.27 0.51 -7.84
CA ALA A 182 21.62 0.52 -8.37
C ALA A 182 21.99 -0.82 -9.05
N SER A 183 21.55 -1.95 -8.50
CA SER A 183 21.79 -3.30 -9.05
C SER A 183 20.91 -3.71 -10.24
N ALA A 184 19.85 -2.95 -10.53
CA ALA A 184 18.90 -3.23 -11.62
C ALA A 184 19.28 -2.59 -12.97
#